data_AF-A0A2E2UFA5-F1
#
_entry.id   AF-A0A2E2UFA5-F1
#
_cell.length_a   1.000
_cell.length_b   1.000
_cell.length_c   1.000
_cell.angle_alpha   90.00
_cell.angle_beta   90.00
_cell.angle_gamma   90.00
#
_symmetry.space_group_name_H-M   'P 1'
#
loop_
_entity.id
_entity.type
_entity.pdbx_description
1 polymer ?
#
loop_
_entity_poly.entity_id
_entity_poly.type
_entity_poly.pdbx_seq_one_letter_code
_entity_poly.pdbx_strand_id
1 'polypeptide(L)' 'MKKKPFPKKQPNPYIIFAVNTFQMGVTVFIFVQIGIQLDAYFEFEKALRIVFALIGFLVGFFLCYKTIQKINK' A
#
# COMPACT_ATOMS: atom_id res chain seq x y z
N MET A 1 36.40 22.41 -6.97
CA MET A 1 36.23 21.18 -6.15
C MET A 1 34.79 20.70 -6.28
N LYS A 2 34.54 19.51 -6.85
CA LYS A 2 33.18 18.95 -6.94
C LYS A 2 32.74 18.53 -5.52
N LYS A 3 31.73 19.18 -4.95
CA LYS A 3 31.17 18.84 -3.63
C LYS A 3 30.67 17.40 -3.68
N LYS A 4 31.26 16.51 -2.88
CA LYS A 4 30.76 15.14 -2.72
C LYS A 4 29.31 15.21 -2.20
N PRO A 5 28.33 14.53 -2.82
CA PRO A 5 26.96 14.53 -2.31
C PRO A 5 26.98 13.91 -0.91
N PHE A 6 26.48 14.67 0.07
CA PHE A 6 26.35 14.19 1.45
C PHE A 6 25.49 12.91 1.47
N PRO A 7 25.90 11.86 2.21
CA PRO A 7 25.09 10.66 2.33
C PRO A 7 23.76 11.05 2.98
N LYS A 8 22.66 10.91 2.22
CA LYS A 8 21.31 11.12 2.74
C LYS A 8 21.11 10.13 3.90
N LYS A 9 20.87 10.63 5.11
CA LYS A 9 20.47 9.79 6.25
C LYS A 9 19.27 8.94 5.81
N GLN A 10 19.44 7.63 5.81
CA GLN A 10 18.34 6.72 5.53
C GLN A 10 17.30 6.89 6.65
N PRO A 11 16.01 7.05 6.32
CA PRO A 11 14.98 7.18 7.35
C PRO A 11 14.95 5.94 8.23
N ASN A 12 14.59 6.11 9.51
CA ASN A 12 14.56 5.01 10.47
C ASN A 12 13.61 3.89 9.95
N PRO A 13 14.05 2.61 9.86
CA PRO A 13 13.23 1.49 9.38
C PRO A 13 11.83 1.41 10.00
N TYR A 14 11.71 1.72 11.30
CA TYR A 14 10.41 1.71 12.00
C TYR A 14 9.45 2.78 11.48
N ILE A 15 9.95 3.96 11.13
CA ILE A 15 9.13 5.04 10.56
C ILE A 15 8.68 4.65 9.16
N ILE A 16 9.57 4.08 8.36
CA ILE A 16 9.21 3.61 7.01
C ILE A 16 8.14 2.52 7.10
N PHE A 17 8.28 1.58 8.04
CA PHE A 17 7.28 0.54 8.27
C PHE A 17 5.92 1.13 8.69
N ALA A 18 5.89 2.07 9.63
CA ALA A 18 4.67 2.71 10.09
C ALA A 18 3.94 3.47 8.96
N VAL A 19 4.66 4.30 8.21
CA VAL A 19 4.11 5.05 7.08
C VAL A 19 3.61 4.10 6.00
N ASN A 20 4.38 3.06 5.69
CA ASN A 20 4.02 2.11 4.64
C ASN A 20 2.82 1.23 5.04
N THR A 21 2.69 0.88 6.32
CA THR A 21 1.50 0.19 6.85
C THR A 21 0.26 1.09 6.79
N PHE A 22 0.40 2.37 7.14
CA PHE A 22 -0.68 3.34 6.99
C PHE A 22 -1.11 3.49 5.52
N GLN A 23 -0.14 3.63 4.61
CA GLN A 23 -0.38 3.68 3.17
C GLN A 23 -1.07 2.42 2.64
N MET A 24 -0.72 1.25 3.17
CA MET A 24 -1.40 -0.01 2.86
C MET A 24 -2.87 0.01 3.29
N GLY A 25 -3.16 0.47 4.51
CA GLY A 25 -4.53 0.62 5.00
C GLY A 25 -5.37 1.57 4.14
N VAL A 26 -4.80 2.71 3.74
CA VAL A 26 -5.45 3.66 2.83
C VAL A 26 -5.72 3.02 1.46
N THR A 27 -4.76 2.25 0.95
CA THR A 27 -4.92 1.55 -0.34
C THR A 27 -6.08 0.56 -0.28
N VAL A 28 -6.13 -0.30 0.74
CA VAL A 28 -7.24 -1.24 0.94
C VAL A 28 -8.57 -0.50 1.04
N PHE A 29 -8.63 0.60 1.80
CA PHE A 29 -9.84 1.38 1.95
C PHE A 29 -10.35 1.92 0.60
N ILE A 30 -9.47 2.49 -0.23
CA ILE A 30 -9.84 2.99 -1.56
C ILE A 30 -10.38 1.86 -2.44
N PHE A 31 -9.69 0.71 -2.46
CA PHE A 31 -10.15 -0.45 -3.23
C PHE A 31 -11.52 -0.95 -2.77
N VAL A 32 -11.77 -1.00 -1.46
CA VAL A 32 -13.09 -1.36 -0.91
C VAL A 32 -14.16 -0.36 -1.35
N GLN A 33 -13.88 0.93 -1.33
CA GLN A 33 -14.84 1.96 -1.78
C GLN A 33 -15.17 1.81 -3.27
N ILE A 34 -14.17 1.53 -4.10
CA ILE A 34 -14.37 1.22 -5.52
C ILE A 34 -15.25 -0.03 -5.67
N GLY A 35 -14.96 -1.08 -4.90
CA GLY A 35 -15.76 -2.31 -4.90
C GLY A 35 -17.22 -2.09 -4.50
N ILE A 36 -17.49 -1.21 -3.52
CA ILE A 36 -18.84 -0.82 -3.12
C ILE A 36 -19.57 -0.09 -4.26
N GLN A 37 -18.89 0.87 -4.91
CA GLN A 37 -19.49 1.59 -6.05
C GLN A 37 -19.77 0.66 -7.22
N LEU A 38 -18.88 -0.29 -7.50
CA LEU A 38 -19.07 -1.29 -8.54
C LEU A 38 -20.20 -2.26 -8.21
N ASP A 39 -20.27 -2.77 -6.97
CA ASP A 39 -21.39 -3.62 -6.54
C ASP A 39 -22.73 -2.88 -6.68
N ALA A 40 -22.78 -1.58 -6.35
CA ALA A 40 -23.99 -0.77 -6.51
C ALA A 40 -24.36 -0.53 -7.98
N TYR A 41 -23.38 -0.44 -8.88
CA TYR A 41 -23.62 -0.23 -10.31
C TYR A 41 -24.11 -1.50 -11.02
N PHE A 42 -23.61 -2.67 -10.61
CA PHE A 42 -23.91 -3.96 -11.24
C PHE A 42 -24.92 -4.82 -10.44
N GLU A 43 -25.51 -4.28 -9.36
CA GLU A 43 -26.45 -4.98 -8.45
C GLU A 43 -25.90 -6.30 -7.87
N PHE A 44 -24.59 -6.41 -7.68
CA PHE A 44 -24.00 -7.59 -7.05
C PHE A 44 -24.18 -7.55 -5.52
N GLU A 45 -24.48 -8.71 -4.92
CA GLU A 45 -24.79 -8.87 -3.48
C GLU A 45 -23.61 -8.62 -2.51
N LYS A 46 -22.49 -8.01 -2.95
CA LYS A 46 -21.18 -7.75 -2.28
C LYS A 46 -19.98 -8.50 -2.86
N ALA A 47 -20.17 -9.21 -3.98
CA ALA A 47 -19.09 -10.02 -4.56
C ALA A 47 -17.88 -9.16 -4.98
N LEU A 48 -18.11 -8.02 -5.64
CA LEU A 48 -17.03 -7.17 -6.11
C LEU A 48 -16.33 -6.46 -4.96
N ARG A 49 -17.05 -6.03 -3.92
CA ARG A 49 -16.45 -5.49 -2.70
C ARG A 49 -15.45 -6.46 -2.08
N ILE A 50 -15.80 -7.74 -1.97
CA ILE A 50 -14.91 -8.76 -1.39
C ILE A 50 -13.69 -8.97 -2.31
N VAL A 51 -13.91 -9.10 -3.62
CA VAL A 51 -12.82 -9.28 -4.60
C VAL A 51 -11.86 -8.08 -4.57
N PHE A 52 -12.38 -6.85 -4.61
CA PHE A 52 -11.56 -5.64 -4.56
C PHE A 52 -10.85 -5.47 -3.21
N ALA A 53 -11.48 -5.85 -2.09
CA ALA A 53 -10.83 -5.85 -0.79
C ALA A 53 -9.60 -6.78 -0.76
N LEU A 54 -9.75 -8.00 -1.30
CA LEU A 54 -8.67 -8.98 -1.39
C LEU A 54 -7.55 -8.51 -2.33
N ILE A 55 -7.91 -7.92 -3.48
CA ILE A 55 -6.92 -7.35 -4.42
C ILE A 55 -6.17 -6.19 -3.76
N GLY A 56 -6.88 -5.26 -3.13
CA GLY A 56 -6.28 -4.12 -2.43
C GLY A 56 -5.33 -4.58 -1.31
N PHE A 57 -5.71 -5.63 -0.58
CA PHE A 57 -4.86 -6.24 0.45
C PHE A 57 -3.60 -6.88 -0.15
N LEU A 58 -3.73 -7.70 -1.20
CA LEU A 58 -2.60 -8.35 -1.86
C LEU A 58 -1.61 -7.32 -2.43
N VAL A 59 -2.11 -6.28 -3.11
CA VAL A 59 -1.28 -5.22 -3.68
C VAL A 59 -0.56 -4.45 -2.57
N GLY A 60 -1.30 -4.05 -1.53
CA GLY A 60 -0.74 -3.32 -0.40
C GLY A 60 0.31 -4.13 0.36
N PHE A 61 0.06 -5.42 0.59
CA PHE A 61 0.98 -6.34 1.24
C PHE A 61 2.24 -6.56 0.40
N PHE A 62 2.10 -6.77 -0.91
CA PHE A 62 3.24 -6.94 -1.82
C PHE A 62 4.14 -5.70 -1.87
N LEU A 63 3.54 -4.49 -1.92
CA LEU A 63 4.27 -3.24 -1.82
C LEU A 63 5.01 -3.12 -0.48
N CYS A 64 4.36 -3.49 0.63
CA CYS A 64 4.99 -3.50 1.94
C CYS A 64 6.19 -4.44 2.03
N TYR A 65 6.02 -5.68 1.55
CA TYR A 65 7.08 -6.66 1.48
C TYR A 65 8.29 -6.13 0.68
N LYS A 66 8.05 -5.52 -0.48
CA LYS A 66 9.09 -4.94 -1.32
C LYS A 66 9.78 -3.75 -0.65
N THR A 67 9.06 -2.93 0.09
CA THR A 67 9.61 -1.83 0.89
C THR A 67 10.52 -2.34 1.99
N ILE A 68 10.10 -3.37 2.74
CA ILE A 68 10.93 -3.98 3.78
C ILE A 68 12.20 -4.62 3.20
N GLN A 69 12.09 -5.35 2.08
CA GLN A 69 13.25 -5.92 1.40
C GLN A 69 14.27 -4.87 0.97
N LYS A 70 13.84 -3.67 0.57
CA LYS A 70 14.76 -2.57 0.20
C LYS A 70 15.49 -1.95 1.39
N ILE A 71 14.89 -1.99 2.58
CA ILE A 71 15.49 -1.42 3.80
C ILE A 71 16.49 -2.40 4.40
N ASN A 72 16.24 -3.70 4.27
CA ASN A 72 17.11 -4.75 4.78
C ASN A 72 18.32 -5.07 3.88
N LYS A 73 18.49 -4.35 2.76
CA LYS A 73 19.52 -4.61 1.73
C LYS A 73 20.49 -3.46 1.65
#